data_AF-A0A2E9WPU2-F1
#
_entry.id   AF-A0A2E9WPU2-F1
#
_cell.length_a   1.000
_cell.length_b   1.000
_cell.length_c   1.000
_cell.angle_alpha   90.00
_cell.angle_beta   90.00
_cell.angle_gamma   90.00
#
_symmetry.space_group_name_H-M   'P 1'
#
loop_
_entity.id
_entity.type
_entity.pdbx_description
1 polymer ?
#
loop_
_entity_poly.entity_id
_entity_poly.type
_entity_poly.pdbx_seq_one_letter_code
_entity_poly.pdbx_strand_id
1 'polypeptide(L)'
;MTPIEIIALVVAIVTIIKILVVLKDPSIWMRKISLPVLKSGTAGMVVSLVLAALVLRYLLESLTIVEIYAVTAFVALLIMTGFMAYPKKLATLMEQFGKDKHLIGKSWLQILIWLALSIWVLKELFF
;
A
#
# COMPACT_ATOMS: atom_id res chain seq x y z
N MET A 1 -21.06 -8.52 11.51
CA MET A 1 -19.66 -8.18 11.25
C MET A 1 -19.56 -6.67 11.09
N THR A 2 -18.69 -6.02 11.84
CA THR A 2 -18.41 -4.59 11.72
C THR A 2 -17.67 -4.31 10.40
N PRO A 3 -17.66 -3.05 9.89
CA PRO A 3 -16.93 -2.71 8.67
C PRO A 3 -15.44 -3.10 8.74
N ILE A 4 -14.79 -2.90 9.89
CA ILE A 4 -13.40 -3.28 10.11
C ILE A 4 -13.19 -4.80 10.07
N GLU A 5 -14.12 -5.59 10.64
CA GLU A 5 -14.08 -7.07 10.57
C GLU A 5 -14.24 -7.56 9.12
N ILE A 6 -15.08 -6.92 8.32
CA ILE A 6 -15.27 -7.26 6.91
C ILE A 6 -13.98 -6.98 6.13
N ILE A 7 -13.37 -5.81 6.33
CA ILE A 7 -12.09 -5.44 5.70
C ILE A 7 -11.01 -6.46 6.09
N ALA A 8 -10.89 -6.77 7.39
CA ALA A 8 -9.93 -7.74 7.89
C ALA A 8 -10.15 -9.14 7.28
N LEU A 9 -11.41 -9.60 7.22
CA LEU A 9 -11.75 -10.89 6.62
C LEU A 9 -11.37 -10.95 5.14
N VAL A 10 -11.70 -9.93 4.36
CA VAL A 10 -11.35 -9.85 2.93
C VAL A 10 -9.83 -9.90 2.74
N VAL A 11 -9.08 -9.09 3.50
CA VAL A 11 -7.62 -9.06 3.43
C VAL A 11 -7.01 -10.40 3.85
N ALA A 12 -7.54 -11.04 4.91
CA ALA A 12 -7.08 -12.35 5.36
C ALA A 12 -7.30 -13.43 4.30
N ILE A 13 -8.50 -13.51 3.72
CA ILE A 13 -8.82 -14.46 2.65
C ILE A 13 -7.89 -14.25 1.45
N VAL A 14 -7.75 -13.01 0.96
CA VAL A 14 -6.88 -12.70 -0.18
C VAL A 14 -5.42 -13.06 0.13
N THR A 15 -4.96 -12.79 1.34
CA THR A 15 -3.58 -13.10 1.76
C THR A 15 -3.34 -14.59 1.81
N ILE A 16 -4.25 -15.38 2.39
CA ILE A 16 -4.16 -16.83 2.42
C ILE A 16 -4.16 -17.40 1.00
N ILE A 17 -5.10 -16.97 0.15
CA ILE A 17 -5.15 -17.40 -1.26
C ILE A 17 -3.84 -17.06 -1.96
N LYS A 18 -3.33 -15.83 -1.79
CA LYS A 18 -2.07 -15.39 -2.38
C LYS A 18 -0.91 -16.28 -1.96
N ILE A 19 -0.78 -16.55 -0.66
CA ILE A 19 0.30 -17.41 -0.13
C ILE A 19 0.17 -18.81 -0.73
N LEU A 20 -1.01 -19.42 -0.71
CA LEU A 20 -1.24 -20.75 -1.26
C LEU A 20 -0.91 -20.83 -2.76
N VAL A 21 -1.27 -19.81 -3.54
CA VAL A 21 -0.94 -19.75 -4.98
C VAL A 21 0.56 -19.57 -5.19
N VAL A 22 1.20 -18.66 -4.46
CA VAL A 22 2.64 -18.38 -4.59
C VAL A 22 3.51 -19.56 -4.17
N LEU A 23 3.09 -20.31 -3.15
CA LEU A 23 3.78 -21.53 -2.71
C LEU A 23 3.72 -22.65 -3.76
N LYS A 24 2.62 -22.74 -4.52
CA LYS A 24 2.49 -23.72 -5.61
C LYS A 24 3.25 -23.29 -6.86
N ASP A 25 3.02 -22.06 -7.30
CA ASP A 25 3.73 -21.46 -8.44
C ASP A 25 3.66 -19.92 -8.35
N PRO A 26 4.78 -19.24 -8.04
CA PRO A 26 4.83 -17.78 -7.95
C PRO A 26 4.52 -17.08 -9.29
N SER A 27 4.74 -17.77 -10.42
CA SER A 27 4.48 -17.25 -11.77
C SER A 27 2.99 -17.02 -12.02
N ILE A 28 2.11 -17.84 -11.44
CA ILE A 28 0.65 -17.71 -11.61
C ILE A 28 0.19 -16.36 -11.05
N TRP A 29 0.53 -16.06 -9.79
CA TRP A 29 0.14 -14.81 -9.16
C TRP A 29 0.75 -13.60 -9.89
N MET A 30 2.03 -13.70 -10.24
CA MET A 30 2.73 -12.62 -10.93
C MET A 30 2.10 -12.30 -12.29
N ARG A 31 1.84 -13.31 -13.14
CA ARG A 31 1.32 -13.13 -14.49
C ARG A 31 -0.16 -12.78 -14.54
N LYS A 32 -0.97 -13.39 -13.67
CA LYS A 32 -2.44 -13.21 -13.71
C LYS A 32 -2.94 -12.05 -12.87
N ILE A 33 -2.20 -11.64 -11.83
CA ILE A 33 -2.66 -10.61 -10.89
C ILE A 33 -1.71 -9.42 -10.85
N SER A 34 -0.45 -9.61 -10.44
CA SER A 34 0.46 -8.48 -10.21
C SER A 34 0.76 -7.67 -11.48
N LEU A 35 1.11 -8.33 -12.58
CA LEU A 35 1.47 -7.64 -13.82
C LEU A 35 0.29 -6.90 -14.47
N PRO A 36 -0.92 -7.48 -14.61
CA PRO A 36 -2.08 -6.75 -15.12
C PRO A 36 -2.41 -5.51 -14.31
N VAL A 37 -2.37 -5.60 -12.97
CA VAL A 37 -2.62 -4.46 -12.08
C VAL A 37 -1.57 -3.37 -12.32
N LEU A 38 -0.28 -3.72 -12.35
CA LEU A 38 0.79 -2.75 -12.59
C LEU A 38 0.72 -2.11 -13.99
N LYS A 39 0.31 -2.87 -15.02
CA LYS A 39 0.21 -2.39 -16.40
C LYS A 39 -1.02 -1.51 -16.66
N SER A 40 -2.00 -1.49 -15.75
CA SER A 40 -3.22 -0.69 -15.89
C SER A 40 -3.00 0.82 -15.78
N GLY A 41 -1.79 1.26 -15.38
CA GLY A 41 -1.39 2.67 -15.38
C GLY A 41 -2.33 3.55 -14.56
N THR A 42 -2.84 4.62 -15.17
CA THR A 42 -3.76 5.57 -14.52
C THR A 42 -5.04 4.92 -14.00
N ALA A 43 -5.58 3.91 -14.70
CA ALA A 43 -6.79 3.22 -14.24
C ALA A 43 -6.53 2.49 -12.91
N GLY A 44 -5.40 1.79 -12.78
CA GLY A 44 -5.00 1.15 -11.53
C GLY A 44 -4.76 2.14 -10.41
N MET A 45 -4.16 3.28 -10.72
CA MET A 45 -3.96 4.38 -9.76
C MET A 45 -5.31 4.90 -9.22
N VAL A 46 -6.25 5.23 -10.09
CA VAL A 46 -7.58 5.74 -9.71
C VAL A 46 -8.34 4.73 -8.86
N VAL A 47 -8.38 3.46 -9.30
CA VAL A 47 -9.05 2.40 -8.54
C VAL A 47 -8.41 2.23 -7.16
N SER A 48 -7.08 2.23 -7.08
CA SER A 48 -6.36 2.10 -5.80
C SER A 48 -6.64 3.28 -4.87
N LEU A 49 -6.72 4.51 -5.39
CA LEU A 49 -7.05 5.70 -4.62
C LEU A 49 -8.49 5.67 -4.09
N VAL A 50 -9.44 5.27 -4.94
CA VAL A 50 -10.84 5.12 -4.53
C VAL A 50 -10.97 4.07 -3.44
N LEU A 51 -10.33 2.91 -3.61
CA LEU A 51 -10.33 1.85 -2.59
C LEU A 51 -9.65 2.31 -1.30
N ALA A 52 -8.53 3.02 -1.38
CA ALA A 52 -7.85 3.56 -0.20
C ALA A 52 -8.73 4.54 0.57
N ALA A 53 -9.41 5.46 -0.13
CA ALA A 53 -10.34 6.41 0.49
C ALA A 53 -11.55 5.71 1.12
N LEU A 54 -12.11 4.69 0.46
CA LEU A 54 -13.21 3.89 0.98
C LEU A 54 -12.80 3.12 2.24
N VAL A 55 -11.65 2.45 2.20
CA VAL A 55 -11.12 1.72 3.36
C VAL A 55 -10.84 2.67 4.52
N LEU A 56 -10.16 3.80 4.26
CA LEU A 56 -9.89 4.79 5.29
C LEU A 56 -11.17 5.30 5.95
N ARG A 57 -12.22 5.61 5.17
CA ARG A 57 -13.52 6.03 5.69
C ARG A 57 -14.10 5.02 6.68
N TYR A 58 -14.11 3.73 6.32
CA TYR A 58 -14.63 2.68 7.20
C TYR A 58 -13.74 2.42 8.41
N LEU A 59 -12.42 2.54 8.27
CA LEU A 59 -11.50 2.44 9.41
C LEU A 59 -11.74 3.56 10.42
N LEU A 60 -12.01 4.78 9.96
CA LEU A 60 -12.28 5.93 10.83
C LEU A 60 -13.58 5.82 11.64
N GLU A 61 -14.46 4.85 11.34
CA GLU A 61 -15.62 4.56 12.18
C GLU A 61 -15.26 3.80 13.46
N SER A 62 -14.06 3.22 13.54
CA SER A 62 -13.64 2.37 14.67
C SER A 62 -12.24 2.67 15.20
N LEU A 63 -11.38 3.31 14.40
CA LEU A 63 -10.00 3.66 14.72
C LEU A 63 -9.76 5.14 14.47
N THR A 64 -8.94 5.75 15.31
CA THR A 64 -8.42 7.10 15.10
C THR A 64 -7.40 7.12 13.97
N ILE A 65 -7.18 8.30 13.38
CA ILE A 65 -6.14 8.47 12.36
C ILE A 65 -4.74 8.12 12.91
N VAL A 66 -4.52 8.36 14.21
CA VAL A 66 -3.25 8.06 14.91
C VAL A 66 -3.01 6.55 14.95
N GLU A 67 -4.02 5.76 15.34
CA GLU A 67 -3.93 4.29 15.36
C GLU A 67 -3.69 3.72 13.96
N ILE A 68 -4.41 4.23 12.95
CA ILE A 68 -4.21 3.82 11.55
C ILE A 68 -2.78 4.11 11.09
N TYR A 69 -2.24 5.28 11.43
CA TYR A 69 -0.88 5.67 11.06
C TYR A 69 0.18 4.80 11.77
N ALA A 70 -0.04 4.46 13.04
CA ALA A 70 0.83 3.55 13.79
C ALA A 70 0.84 2.13 13.19
N VAL A 71 -0.33 1.57 12.84
CA VAL A 71 -0.42 0.27 12.15
C VAL A 71 0.22 0.34 10.77
N THR A 72 0.06 1.46 10.05
CA THR A 72 0.70 1.68 8.75
C THR A 72 2.23 1.64 8.87
N ALA A 73 2.81 2.25 9.91
CA ALA A 73 4.23 2.17 10.19
C ALA A 73 4.69 0.72 10.45
N PHE A 74 3.95 -0.03 11.27
CA PHE A 74 4.22 -1.45 11.50
C PHE A 74 4.18 -2.27 10.20
N VAL A 75 3.15 -2.10 9.38
CA VAL A 75 3.01 -2.82 8.10
C VAL A 75 4.11 -2.41 7.12
N ALA A 76 4.51 -1.14 7.06
CA ALA A 76 5.60 -0.67 6.22
C ALA A 76 6.93 -1.34 6.58
N LEU A 77 7.22 -1.50 7.88
CA LEU A 77 8.40 -2.21 8.35
C LEU A 77 8.37 -3.70 7.97
N LEU A 78 7.21 -4.36 8.09
CA LEU A 78 7.06 -5.74 7.62
C LEU A 78 7.27 -5.88 6.11
N ILE A 79 6.71 -4.98 5.31
CA ILE A 79 6.91 -4.97 3.85
C ILE A 79 8.40 -4.84 3.50
N MET A 80 9.14 -3.98 4.23
CA MET A 80 10.57 -3.80 4.02
C MET A 80 11.37 -5.09 4.17
N THR A 81 10.98 -5.98 5.11
CA THR A 81 11.66 -7.29 5.28
C THR A 81 11.65 -8.12 4.00
N GLY A 82 10.54 -8.09 3.24
CA GLY A 82 10.41 -8.80 1.97
C GLY A 82 11.32 -8.23 0.87
N PHE A 83 11.50 -6.91 0.84
CA PHE A 83 12.43 -6.26 -0.09
C PHE A 83 13.90 -6.50 0.27
N MET A 84 14.21 -6.54 1.57
CA MET A 84 15.56 -6.79 2.08
C MET A 84 16.09 -8.19 1.75
N ALA A 85 15.23 -9.14 1.37
CA ALA A 85 15.66 -10.41 0.81
C ALA A 85 16.35 -10.28 -0.57
N TYR A 86 16.17 -9.14 -1.26
CA TYR A 86 16.71 -8.86 -2.59
C TYR A 86 17.40 -7.49 -2.68
N PRO A 87 18.41 -7.22 -1.84
CA PRO A 87 18.93 -5.85 -1.61
C PRO A 87 19.57 -5.26 -2.86
N LYS A 88 20.29 -6.07 -3.67
CA LYS A 88 20.89 -5.60 -4.94
C LYS A 88 19.83 -5.13 -5.95
N LYS A 89 18.74 -5.88 -6.09
CA LYS A 89 17.64 -5.52 -7.01
C LYS A 89 16.95 -4.24 -6.55
N LEU A 90 16.74 -4.11 -5.24
CA LEU A 90 16.17 -2.91 -4.65
C LEU A 90 17.09 -1.69 -4.87
N ALA A 91 18.40 -1.83 -4.63
CA ALA A 91 19.37 -0.76 -4.85
C ALA A 91 19.36 -0.27 -6.32
N THR A 92 19.40 -1.19 -7.29
CA THR A 92 19.30 -0.83 -8.71
C THR A 92 17.99 -0.12 -9.04
N LEU A 93 16.86 -0.56 -8.47
CA LEU A 93 15.57 0.11 -8.67
C LEU A 93 15.58 1.55 -8.11
N MET A 94 16.17 1.74 -6.92
CA MET A 94 16.27 3.07 -6.30
C MET A 94 17.18 4.01 -7.10
N GLU A 95 18.29 3.51 -7.64
CA GLU A 95 19.15 4.29 -8.55
C GLU A 95 18.41 4.71 -9.82
N GLN A 96 17.55 3.85 -10.37
CA GLN A 96 16.73 4.19 -11.54
C GLN A 96 15.74 5.30 -11.21
N PHE A 97 15.08 5.24 -10.04
CA PHE A 97 14.19 6.32 -9.60
C PHE A 97 14.93 7.63 -9.36
N GLY A 98 16.13 7.60 -8.75
CA GLY A 98 16.93 8.81 -8.53
C GLY A 98 17.40 9.50 -9.82
N LYS A 99 17.48 8.77 -10.93
CA LYS A 99 17.82 9.34 -12.25
C LYS A 99 16.62 9.92 -13.00
N ASP A 100 15.39 9.62 -12.58
CA ASP A 100 14.19 10.14 -13.21
C ASP A 100 13.93 11.60 -12.79
N LYS A 101 14.26 12.55 -13.68
CA LYS A 101 14.05 13.98 -13.45
C LYS A 101 12.59 14.38 -13.22
N HIS A 102 11.63 13.52 -13.61
CA HIS A 102 10.21 13.77 -13.43
C HIS A 102 9.60 12.97 -12.29
N LEU A 103 10.41 12.32 -11.44
CA LEU A 103 9.93 11.48 -10.34
C LEU A 103 8.91 12.20 -9.44
N ILE A 104 9.22 13.43 -9.04
CA ILE A 104 8.34 14.27 -8.20
C ILE A 104 7.04 14.57 -8.96
N GLY A 105 7.15 14.98 -10.23
CA GLY A 105 5.99 15.27 -11.08
C GLY A 105 5.11 14.06 -11.37
N LYS A 106 5.65 12.84 -11.32
CA LYS A 106 4.87 11.60 -11.43
C LYS A 106 4.24 11.17 -10.10
N SER A 107 4.87 11.54 -8.98
CA SER A 107 4.49 11.09 -7.63
C SER A 107 3.75 12.16 -6.81
N TRP A 108 3.52 13.35 -7.38
CA TRP A 108 2.98 14.51 -6.67
C TRP A 108 1.69 14.21 -5.89
N LEU A 109 0.76 13.46 -6.48
CA LEU A 109 -0.50 13.13 -5.83
C LEU A 109 -0.29 12.26 -4.59
N GLN A 110 0.61 11.28 -4.69
CA GLN A 110 0.98 10.44 -3.56
C GLN A 110 1.67 11.26 -2.46
N ILE A 111 2.57 12.17 -2.83
CA ILE A 111 3.23 13.09 -1.90
C ILE A 111 2.18 13.94 -1.15
N LEU A 112 1.22 14.53 -1.87
CA LEU A 112 0.15 15.33 -1.25
C LEU A 112 -0.72 14.51 -0.29
N ILE A 113 -1.06 13.27 -0.65
CA ILE A 113 -1.84 12.39 0.24
C ILE A 113 -1.06 12.12 1.53
N TRP A 114 0.22 11.77 1.45
CA TRP A 114 1.05 11.53 2.63
C TRP A 114 1.22 12.78 3.49
N LEU A 115 1.38 13.96 2.87
CA LEU A 115 1.43 15.22 3.60
C LEU A 115 0.11 15.49 4.32
N ALA A 116 -1.03 15.32 3.66
CA ALA A 116 -2.35 15.52 4.26
C ALA A 116 -2.59 14.58 5.45
N LEU A 117 -2.27 13.28 5.30
CA LEU A 117 -2.38 12.30 6.39
C LEU A 117 -1.43 12.64 7.54
N SER A 118 -0.19 13.03 7.25
CA SER A 118 0.79 13.42 8.28
C SER A 118 0.32 14.65 9.07
N ILE A 119 -0.18 15.68 8.40
CA ILE A 119 -0.71 16.89 9.04
C ILE A 119 -1.91 16.54 9.91
N TRP A 120 -2.80 15.65 9.45
CA TRP A 120 -3.96 15.23 10.23
C TRP A 120 -3.54 14.50 11.51
N VAL A 121 -2.60 13.55 11.42
CA VAL A 121 -2.07 12.84 12.60
C VAL A 121 -1.42 13.81 13.58
N LEU A 122 -0.57 14.71 13.09
CA LEU A 122 0.08 15.72 13.94
C LEU A 122 -0.96 16.62 14.61
N LYS A 123 -2.02 17.01 13.89
CA LYS A 123 -3.10 17.78 14.47
C LYS A 123 -3.75 17.03 15.64
N GLU A 124 -4.16 15.77 15.43
CA GLU A 124 -4.83 14.95 16.44
C GLU A 124 -3.94 14.64 17.66
N LEU A 125 -2.61 14.60 17.46
CA LEU A 125 -1.65 14.37 18.55
C LEU A 125 -1.43 15.59 19.45
N PHE A 126 -1.58 16.80 18.91
CA PHE A 126 -1.19 18.04 19.58
C PHE A 126 -2.35 19.02 19.84
N PHE A 127 -3.53 18.80 19.24
CA PHE A 127 -4.71 19.66 19.34
C PHE A 127 -5.99 18.83 19.46
#